data_AF-A0A975H108-F1
#
_entry.id   AF-A0A975H108-F1
#
_cell.length_a   1.000
_cell.length_b   1.000
_cell.length_c   1.000
_cell.angle_alpha   90.00
_cell.angle_beta   90.00
_cell.angle_gamma   90.00
#
_symmetry.space_group_name_H-M   'P 1'
#
loop_
_entity.id
_entity.type
_entity.pdbx_description
1 polymer ?
#
loop_
_entity_poly.entity_id
_entity_poly.type
_entity_poly.pdbx_seq_one_letter_code
_entity_poly.pdbx_strand_id
1 'polypeptide(L)' 'MAEEQKMTVEESEQYGRAIDARNRALEKTQYETEKKLPSTDELPTPLTEEEIKQRVGEMNYHNMKDSKIMNSINS' A
#
# COMPACT_ATOMS: atom_id res chain seq x y z
N MET A 1 38.42 6.81 23.01
CA MET A 1 38.31 5.35 23.21
C MET A 1 36.88 5.09 23.63
N ALA A 2 36.10 4.39 22.81
CA ALA A 2 34.78 3.93 23.24
C ALA A 2 35.03 2.76 24.19
N GLU A 3 34.73 2.94 25.47
CA GLU A 3 34.73 1.84 26.43
C GLU A 3 33.69 0.83 25.96
N GLU A 4 34.14 -0.33 25.49
CA GLU A 4 33.28 -1.48 25.22
C GLU A 4 32.67 -1.89 26.57
N GLN A 5 31.43 -1.43 26.82
CA GLN A 5 30.63 -1.84 27.96
C GLN A 5 30.42 -3.35 27.90
N LYS A 6 31.25 -4.09 28.65
CA LYS A 6 31.16 -5.54 28.75
C LYS A 6 29.95 -5.87 29.62
N MET A 7 28.89 -6.42 29.02
CA MET A 7 27.77 -6.97 29.76
C MET A 7 28.24 -8.12 30.65
N THR A 8 27.65 -8.23 31.83
CA THR A 8 27.79 -9.43 32.65
C THR A 8 27.09 -10.64 31.99
N VAL A 9 27.43 -11.84 32.44
CA VAL A 9 26.84 -13.08 31.90
C VAL A 9 25.32 -13.07 32.03
N GLU A 10 24.79 -12.67 33.19
CA GLU A 10 23.34 -12.57 33.43
C GLU A 10 22.66 -11.56 32.50
N GLU A 11 23.28 -10.39 32.27
CA GLU A 11 22.75 -9.39 31.35
C GLU A 11 22.72 -9.91 29.91
N SER A 12 23.75 -10.64 29.49
CA SER A 12 23.81 -11.24 28.15
C SER A 12 22.73 -12.30 27.96
N GLU A 13 22.44 -13.12 28.97
CA GLU A 13 21.39 -14.13 28.94
C GLU A 13 19.99 -13.50 28.93
N GLN A 14 19.76 -12.47 29.74
CA GLN A 14 18.51 -11.72 29.75
C GLN A 14 18.27 -11.05 28.41
N TYR A 15 19.30 -10.42 27.83
CA TYR A 15 19.25 -9.80 26.53
C TYR A 15 18.94 -10.83 25.42
N GLY A 16 19.64 -11.97 25.42
CA GLY A 16 19.39 -13.06 24.47
C GLY A 16 17.96 -13.58 24.50
N ARG A 17 17.40 -13.80 25.70
CA ARG A 17 15.99 -14.22 25.88
C ARG A 17 15.00 -13.17 25.35
N ALA A 18 15.28 -11.89 25.56
CA ALA A 18 14.42 -10.80 25.08
C ALA A 18 14.44 -10.69 23.54
N ILE A 19 15.61 -10.88 22.92
CA ILE A 19 15.74 -10.89 21.46
C ILE A 19 15.05 -12.11 20.84
N ASP A 20 15.23 -13.30 21.41
CA ASP A 20 14.54 -14.53 20.95
C ASP A 20 13.01 -14.37 20.97
N ALA A 21 12.47 -13.81 22.06
CA ALA A 21 11.04 -13.57 22.18
C ALA A 21 10.52 -12.58 21.13
N ARG A 22 11.28 -11.51 20.85
CA ARG A 22 10.95 -10.53 19.81
C ARG A 22 10.99 -11.14 18.41
N ASN A 23 12.02 -11.91 18.11
CA ASN A 23 12.16 -12.58 16.81
C ASN A 23 11.02 -13.58 16.59
N ARG A 24 10.71 -14.42 17.58
CA ARG A 24 9.59 -15.38 17.51
C ARG A 24 8.23 -14.69 17.31
N ALA A 25 8.05 -13.48 17.86
CA ALA A 25 6.84 -12.71 17.66
C ALA A 25 6.72 -12.19 16.21
N LEU A 26 7.84 -11.79 15.59
CA LEU A 26 7.90 -11.31 14.21
C LEU A 26 7.78 -12.44 13.17
N GLU A 27 8.33 -13.62 13.46
CA GLU A 27 8.19 -14.79 12.60
C GLU A 27 6.73 -15.26 12.46
N LYS A 28 5.92 -15.06 13.51
CA LYS A 28 4.50 -15.43 13.51
C LYS A 28 3.60 -14.44 12.76
N THR A 29 4.09 -13.25 12.43
CA THR A 29 3.30 -12.21 11.76
C THR A 29 3.36 -12.25 10.23
N GLN A 30 4.11 -13.18 9.61
CA GLN A 30 4.23 -13.31 8.15
C GLN A 30 3.11 -14.12 7.48
N TYR A 31 1.87 -13.96 7.94
CA TYR A 31 0.72 -14.35 7.13
C TYR A 31 -0.06 -13.08 6.83
N GLU A 32 0.43 -12.32 5.85
CA GLU A 32 -0.44 -11.42 5.12
C GLU A 32 -1.53 -12.32 4.53
N THR A 33 -2.71 -12.31 5.15
CA THR A 33 -3.90 -12.97 4.63
C THR A 33 -3.92 -12.74 3.14
N GLU A 34 -3.73 -13.79 2.33
CA GLU A 34 -3.79 -13.68 0.88
C GLU A 34 -5.12 -12.98 0.56
N LYS A 35 -5.05 -11.67 0.29
CA LYS A 35 -6.18 -10.93 -0.19
C LYS A 35 -6.46 -11.61 -1.51
N LYS A 36 -7.52 -12.44 -1.55
CA LYS A 36 -8.07 -12.98 -2.79
C LYS A 36 -8.12 -11.83 -3.78
N LEU A 37 -7.19 -11.85 -4.72
CA LEU A 37 -7.22 -10.91 -5.82
C LEU A 37 -8.55 -11.21 -6.54
N PRO A 38 -9.34 -10.18 -6.88
CA PRO A 38 -10.52 -10.41 -7.71
C PRO A 38 -10.05 -11.12 -8.99
N SER A 39 -10.81 -12.13 -9.42
CA SER A 39 -10.52 -12.91 -10.62
C SER A 39 -10.23 -11.94 -11.77
N THR A 40 -9.13 -12.14 -12.51
CA THR A 40 -8.75 -11.28 -13.65
C THR A 40 -9.76 -11.31 -14.80
N ASP A 41 -10.76 -12.19 -14.72
CA ASP A 41 -11.86 -12.35 -15.68
C ASP A 41 -13.00 -11.33 -15.46
N GLU A 42 -13.08 -10.74 -14.26
CA GLU A 42 -14.14 -9.79 -13.92
C GLU A 42 -13.63 -8.35 -14.08
N LEU A 43 -13.90 -7.76 -15.25
CA LEU A 43 -13.72 -6.32 -15.43
C LEU A 43 -14.64 -5.60 -14.43
N PRO A 44 -14.15 -4.60 -13.68
CA PRO A 44 -15.00 -3.82 -12.80
C PRO A 44 -16.12 -3.19 -13.63
N THR A 45 -17.33 -3.15 -13.06
CA THR A 45 -18.45 -2.47 -13.70
C THR A 45 -18.06 -1.03 -14.02
N PRO A 46 -18.36 -0.53 -15.23
CA PRO A 46 -18.06 0.84 -15.57
C PRO A 46 -18.77 1.78 -14.59
N LEU A 47 -18.07 2.83 -14.16
CA LEU A 47 -18.64 3.85 -13.28
C LEU A 47 -19.85 4.50 -13.97
N THR A 48 -20.86 4.85 -13.18
CA THR A 48 -22.01 5.61 -13.69
C THR A 48 -21.58 7.02 -14.08
N GLU A 49 -22.34 7.68 -14.97
CA GLU A 49 -22.04 9.06 -15.39
C GLU A 49 -21.99 10.03 -14.20
N GLU A 50 -22.82 9.79 -13.18
CA GLU A 50 -22.85 10.60 -11.95
C GLU A 50 -21.57 10.43 -11.13
N GLU A 51 -21.10 9.20 -10.93
CA GLU A 51 -19.83 8.92 -10.25
C GLU A 51 -18.63 9.51 -10.99
N ILE A 52 -18.65 9.45 -12.32
CA ILE A 52 -17.62 10.06 -13.15
C ILE A 52 -17.64 11.58 -12.95
N LYS A 53 -18.83 12.22 -13.03
CA LYS A 53 -18.97 13.67 -12.80
C LYS A 53 -18.53 14.10 -11.41
N GLN A 54 -18.82 13.31 -10.37
CA GLN A 54 -18.35 13.59 -9.00
C GLN A 54 -16.82 13.52 -8.91
N ARG A 55 -16.20 12.56 -9.61
CA ARG A 55 -14.75 12.34 -9.57
C ARG A 55 -13.94 13.35 -10.38
N VAL A 56 -14.37 13.66 -11.60
CA VAL A 56 -13.63 14.55 -12.50
C VAL A 56 -14.15 15.99 -12.49
N GLY A 57 -15.36 16.22 -11.98
CA GLY A 57 -16.09 17.49 -12.08
C GLY A 57 -16.94 17.57 -13.36
N GLU A 58 -18.12 18.16 -13.27
CA GLU A 58 -19.10 18.21 -14.37
C GLU A 58 -18.55 18.91 -15.63
N MET A 59 -17.84 20.02 -15.46
CA MET A 59 -17.21 20.74 -16.57
C MET A 59 -16.15 19.89 -17.29
N ASN A 60 -15.33 19.14 -16.54
CA ASN A 60 -14.31 18.28 -17.13
C ASN A 60 -14.94 17.08 -17.83
N TYR A 61 -16.01 16.50 -17.27
CA TYR A 61 -16.77 15.45 -17.93
C TYR A 61 -17.32 15.88 -19.28
N HIS A 62 -17.87 17.10 -19.37
CA HIS A 62 -18.38 17.66 -20.62
C HIS A 62 -17.26 17.97 -21.61
N ASN A 63 -16.16 18.57 -21.15
CA ASN A 63 -15.00 18.88 -21.99
C ASN A 63 -14.32 17.62 -22.57
N MET A 64 -14.29 16.51 -21.83
CA MET A 64 -13.77 15.23 -22.31
C MET A 64 -14.67 14.59 -23.37
N LYS A 65 -15.99 14.80 -23.30
CA LYS A 65 -16.94 14.30 -24.31
C LYS A 65 -16.92 15.14 -25.59
N ASP A 66 -16.46 16.39 -25.51
CA ASP A 66 -16.31 17.25 -26.68
C ASP A 66 -15.03 16.87 -27.46
N SER A 67 -15.18 16.04 -28.50
CA SER A 67 -14.07 15.58 -29.35
C SER A 67 -13.30 16.73 -30.04
N LYS A 68 -13.86 17.95 -30.06
CA LYS A 68 -13.23 19.13 -30.64
C LYS A 68 -12.11 19.66 -29.75
N ILE A 69 -12.24 19.52 -28.43
CA ILE A 69 -11.21 19.94 -27.46
C ILE A 69 -10.01 19.00 -27.48
N MET A 70 -10.23 17.67 -27.60
CA MET A 70 -9.14 16.69 -27.62
C MET A 70 -8.22 16.78 -28.84
N ASN A 71 -8.72 17.23 -29.99
CA ASN A 71 -7.91 17.35 -31.22
C ASN A 71 -7.15 18.68 -31.36
N SER A 72 -7.30 19.61 -30.41
CA SER A 72 -6.65 20.94 -30.49
C SER A 72 -5.16 20.93 -30.09
N ILE A 73 -4.62 19.79 -29.66
CA ILE A 73 -3.21 19.67 -29.23
C ILE A 73 -2.24 19.66 -30.44
N ASN A 74 -2.73 19.50 -31.67
CA ASN A 74 -1.92 19.47 -32.90
C ASN A 74 -2.39 20.44 -34.01
N SER A 75 -3.03 21.56 -33.69
CA SER A 75 -3.30 22.64 -34.67
C SER A 75 -2.26 23.75 -34.62
#